data_AF-A0ABD0PFX5-F1
#
_entry.id   AF-A0ABD0PFX5-F1
#
_cell.length_a   1.000
_cell.length_b   1.000
_cell.length_c   1.000
_cell.angle_alpha   90.00
_cell.angle_beta   90.00
_cell.angle_gamma   90.00
#
_symmetry.space_group_name_H-M   'P 1'
#
loop_
_entity.id
_entity.type
_entity.pdbx_description
1 polymer ?
#
loop_
_entity_poly.entity_id
_entity_poly.type
_entity_poly.pdbx_seq_one_letter_code
_entity_poly.pdbx_strand_id
1 'polypeptide(L)' 'MVLCNEVTKWMKDDISQPPAEGVYVYGLYLEGAGWDRRNCKLIDSKPKVLFEMMPVVRMYAENN' A
#
# COMPACT_ATOMS: atom_id res chain seq x y z
N MET A 1 7.90 8.65 19.10
CA MET A 1 7.65 8.88 17.67
C MET A 1 7.92 7.58 16.93
N VAL A 2 6.88 6.98 16.37
CA VAL A 2 6.94 5.74 15.58
C VAL A 2 6.44 6.06 14.18
N LEU A 3 7.04 5.48 13.14
CA LEU A 3 6.52 5.57 11.78
C LEU A 3 5.44 4.51 11.60
N CYS A 4 4.22 4.93 11.34
CA CYS A 4 3.08 4.07 11.09
C CYS A 4 2.77 4.02 9.59
N ASN A 5 2.37 2.84 9.11
CA ASN A 5 1.97 2.63 7.71
C ASN A 5 0.55 2.07 7.62
N GLU A 6 -0.24 2.66 6.74
CA GLU A 6 -1.58 2.21 6.40
C GLU A 6 -1.62 1.83 4.93
N VAL A 7 -1.90 0.55 4.64
CA VAL A 7 -2.09 0.09 3.27
C VAL A 7 -3.52 0.44 2.84
N THR A 8 -3.65 1.34 1.87
CA THR A 8 -4.97 1.84 1.45
C THR A 8 -5.61 0.91 0.40
N LYS A 9 -6.83 1.26 -0.04
CA LYS A 9 -7.50 0.65 -1.19
C LYS A 9 -7.22 1.37 -2.52
N TRP A 10 -6.62 2.55 -2.44
CA TRP A 10 -6.46 3.47 -3.55
C TRP A 10 -5.24 3.14 -4.39
N MET A 11 -5.38 3.35 -5.69
CA MET A 11 -4.26 3.49 -6.61
C MET A 11 -3.93 4.97 -6.79
N LYS A 12 -2.78 5.25 -7.42
CA LYS A 12 -2.29 6.62 -7.63
C LYS A 12 -3.37 7.54 -8.21
N ASP A 13 -4.11 7.07 -9.21
CA ASP A 13 -5.07 7.90 -9.94
C ASP A 13 -6.40 8.10 -9.19
N ASP A 14 -6.63 7.36 -8.10
CA ASP A 14 -7.78 7.57 -7.19
C ASP A 14 -7.53 8.75 -6.22
N ILE A 15 -6.29 9.24 -6.12
CA ILE A 15 -5.89 10.27 -5.16
C ILE A 15 -5.85 11.63 -5.84
N SER A 16 -6.77 12.50 -5.44
CA SER A 16 -6.85 13.89 -5.92
C SER A 16 -6.37 14.93 -4.90
N GLN A 17 -6.12 14.52 -3.65
CA GLN A 17 -5.74 15.41 -2.55
C GLN A 17 -4.57 14.81 -1.75
N PRO A 18 -3.72 15.65 -1.15
CA PRO A 18 -2.68 15.18 -0.23
C PRO A 18 -3.31 14.58 1.04
N PRO A 19 -2.56 13.74 1.77
CA PRO A 19 -3.03 13.24 3.05
C PRO A 19 -3.10 14.39 4.06
N ALA A 20 -4.04 14.32 5.01
CA ALA A 20 -4.11 15.29 6.12
C ALA A 20 -2.83 15.25 6.99
N GLU A 21 -2.21 14.08 7.09
CA GLU A 21 -0.95 13.86 7.78
C GLU A 21 -0.11 12.80 7.07
N GLY A 22 1.19 13.04 7.01
CA GLY A 22 2.16 12.11 6.45
C GLY A 22 2.29 12.23 4.93
N VAL A 23 2.59 11.11 4.28
CA VAL A 23 2.84 11.03 2.84
C VAL A 23 2.14 9.82 2.22
N TYR A 24 1.72 9.97 0.97
CA TYR A 24 1.28 8.86 0.13
C TYR A 24 2.45 8.34 -0.70
N VAL A 25 2.71 7.04 -0.62
CA VAL A 25 3.77 6.35 -1.37
C VAL A 25 3.11 5.42 -2.38
N TYR A 26 3.47 5.56 -3.66
CA TYR A 26 3.00 4.72 -4.76
C TYR A 26 4.17 4.12 -5.54
N GLY A 27 3.90 3.11 -6.37
CA GLY A 27 4.94 2.41 -7.15
C GLY A 27 5.67 1.32 -6.38
N LEU A 28 5.11 0.89 -5.24
CA LEU A 28 5.61 -0.24 -4.47
C LEU A 28 5.18 -1.56 -5.10
N TYR A 29 6.06 -2.55 -5.04
CA TYR A 29 5.79 -3.92 -5.49
C TYR A 29 6.02 -4.90 -4.35
N LEU A 30 5.20 -5.95 -4.32
CA LEU A 30 5.32 -7.07 -3.42
C LEU A 30 5.94 -8.25 -4.16
N GLU A 31 7.02 -8.80 -3.61
CA GLU A 31 7.68 -10.01 -4.12
C GLU A 31 7.28 -11.23 -3.29
N GLY A 32 7.08 -12.38 -3.95
CA GLY A 32 6.81 -13.65 -3.27
C GLY A 32 5.40 -13.82 -2.72
N ALA A 33 4.52 -12.83 -2.90
CA ALA A 33 3.12 -12.88 -2.51
C ALA A 33 2.25 -12.06 -3.48
N GLY A 34 0.95 -12.31 -3.46
CA GLY A 34 -0.04 -11.48 -4.11
C GLY A 34 -0.73 -10.54 -3.12
N TRP A 35 -1.43 -9.54 -3.65
CA TRP A 35 -2.24 -8.62 -2.86
C TRP A 35 -3.70 -8.67 -3.31
N ASP A 36 -4.60 -9.03 -2.39
CA ASP A 36 -6.04 -8.96 -2.61
C ASP A 36 -6.54 -7.56 -2.28
N ARG A 37 -6.69 -6.73 -3.31
CA ARG A 37 -7.16 -5.34 -3.19
C ARG A 37 -8.57 -5.22 -2.61
N ARG A 38 -9.45 -6.19 -2.86
CA ARG A 38 -10.84 -6.13 -2.41
C ARG A 38 -10.92 -6.34 -0.90
N ASN A 39 -10.13 -7.29 -0.40
CA ASN A 39 -10.13 -7.67 1.01
C ASN A 39 -8.97 -7.05 1.81
N CYS A 40 -8.09 -6.28 1.17
CA CYS A 40 -6.91 -5.64 1.78
C CYS A 40 -6.04 -6.64 2.55
N LYS A 41 -5.69 -7.75 1.91
CA LYS A 41 -4.89 -8.80 2.54
C LYS A 41 -3.86 -9.40 1.59
N LEU A 42 -2.80 -9.93 2.19
CA LEU A 42 -1.86 -10.79 1.48
C LEU A 42 -2.56 -12.09 1.06
N ILE A 43 -2.18 -12.56 -0.11
CA ILE A 43 -2.56 -13.85 -0.66
C ILE A 43 -1.33 -14.52 -1.25
N ASP A 44 -1.44 -15.81 -1.56
CA ASP A 44 -0.39 -16.50 -2.28
C ASP A 44 -0.13 -15.83 -3.64
N SER A 45 1.13 -15.85 -4.07
CA SER A 45 1.51 -15.37 -5.39
C SER A 45 0.78 -16.14 -6.49
N LYS A 46 0.33 -15.44 -7.53
CA LYS A 46 -0.23 -16.08 -8.73
C LYS A 46 0.87 -16.84 -9.47
N PRO A 47 0.56 -17.98 -10.13
CA PRO A 47 1.56 -18.72 -10.90
C PRO A 47 2.26 -17.83 -11.92
N LYS A 48 3.60 -17.88 -11.92
CA LYS A 48 4.48 -17.11 -12.83
C LYS A 48 4.42 -15.58 -12.67
N VAL A 49 3.88 -15.07 -11.57
CA VAL A 49 3.92 -13.65 -11.21
C VAL A 49 4.91 -13.46 -10.07
N LEU A 50 6.06 -12.84 -10.36
CA LEU A 50 7.12 -12.61 -9.37
C LEU A 50 6.87 -11.35 -8.52
N PHE A 51 6.24 -10.34 -9.11
CA PHE A 51 5.95 -9.06 -8.48
C PHE A 51 4.48 -8.69 -8.66
N GLU A 52 3.83 -8.26 -7.59
CA GLU A 52 2.47 -7.71 -7.62
C GLU A 52 2.51 -6.24 -7.20
N MET A 53 1.79 -5.38 -7.92
CA MET A 53 1.71 -3.95 -7.59
C MET A 53 0.88 -3.75 -6.31
N MET A 54 1.45 -2.98 -5.36
CA MET A 54 0.76 -2.60 -4.13
C MET A 54 -0.09 -1.34 -4.33
N PRO A 55 -1.20 -1.19 -3.58
CA PRO A 55 -1.92 0.07 -3.51
C PRO A 55 -1.04 1.14 -2.86
N VAL A 56 -1.53 2.38 -2.89
CA VAL A 56 -0.89 3.48 -2.19
C VAL A 56 -0.80 3.16 -0.69
N VAL A 57 0.36 3.39 -0.10
CA VAL A 57 0.59 3.29 1.34
C VAL A 57 0.67 4.69 1.91
N ARG A 58 -0.12 4.98 2.95
CA ARG A 58 0.02 6.20 3.74
C ARG A 58 1.03 5.94 4.84
N MET A 59 2.07 6.75 4.91
CA MET A 59 3.07 6.71 6.00
C MET A 59 3.00 8.00 6.79
N TYR A 60 2.88 7.91 8.11
CA TYR A 60 2.77 9.07 9.00
C TYR A 60 3.47 8.80 10.34
N ALA A 61 3.81 9.86 11.06
CA ALA A 61 4.49 9.73 12.35
C ALA A 61 3.48 9.81 13.48
N GLU A 62 3.50 8.84 14.39
CA GLU A 62 2.63 8.81 15.56
C GLU A 62 3.43 9.05 16.83
N ASN A 63 2.95 9.99 17.64
CA ASN A 63 3.45 10.21 19.00
C ASN A 63 2.55 9.41 19.93
N ASN A 64 3.03 8.24 20.37
CA ASN A 64 2.41 7.49 21.48
C ASN A 64 2.12 8.39 22.68
#